data_AF-A0A0H4WWX3-F1
#
_entry.id   AF-A0A0H4WWX3-F1
#
_cell.length_a   1.000
_cell.length_b   1.000
_cell.length_c   1.000
_cell.angle_alpha   90.00
_cell.angle_beta   90.00
_cell.angle_gamma   90.00
#
_symmetry.space_group_name_H-M   'P 1'
#
loop_
_entity.id
_entity.type
_entity.pdbx_description
1 polymer ?
#
loop_
_entity_poly.entity_id
_entity_poly.type
_entity_poly.pdbx_seq_one_letter_code
_entity_poly.pdbx_strand_id
1 'polypeptide(L)'
;MGKGNHIVEAGECLASIAHAHGFFWETLWDLPENEELRREREDPNMLLPGDRVMVPPPRAKSADAPVDRRHRFRRRGVPEKLRLRFLDADQQPRAGLVYKLDLAGKVQDGALDDDGYLEVWIPPQEVRARLAFLHPETEQTIDYYELDIGHLPPIDSGEGIAARLANLGLLSPGGDLHAAIADFQREHQLDPSGSLDAPTRAKLREAAGS
;
A
#
# COMPACT_ATOMS: atom_id res chain seq x y z
N MET A 1 -15.33 -10.36 21.47
CA MET A 1 -15.90 -10.43 20.11
C MET A 1 -16.90 -9.29 19.98
N GLY A 2 -16.73 -8.38 19.03
CA GLY A 2 -17.66 -7.25 18.83
C GLY A 2 -19.12 -7.67 18.50
N LYS A 3 -20.03 -6.68 18.44
CA LYS A 3 -21.46 -6.88 18.12
C LYS A 3 -21.83 -6.43 16.70
N GLY A 4 -20.83 -6.24 15.85
CA GLY A 4 -20.97 -5.80 14.48
C GLY A 4 -21.74 -6.76 13.56
N ASN A 5 -22.20 -6.24 12.43
CA ASN A 5 -22.91 -6.98 11.38
C ASN A 5 -21.98 -7.60 10.33
N HIS A 6 -20.72 -7.17 10.23
CA HIS A 6 -19.70 -7.77 9.38
C HIS A 6 -18.82 -8.71 10.20
N ILE A 7 -18.65 -9.95 9.74
CA ILE A 7 -17.73 -10.93 10.35
C ILE A 7 -16.44 -10.89 9.55
N VAL A 8 -15.33 -10.57 10.22
CA VAL A 8 -14.00 -10.48 9.61
C VAL A 8 -13.60 -11.84 9.07
N GLU A 9 -13.24 -11.88 7.79
CA GLU A 9 -12.66 -13.04 7.12
C GLU A 9 -11.12 -12.98 7.14
N ALA A 10 -10.47 -14.11 6.81
CA ALA A 10 -9.02 -14.16 6.73
C ALA A 10 -8.49 -13.19 5.66
N GLY A 11 -7.57 -12.32 6.07
CA GLY A 11 -6.97 -11.30 5.20
C GLY A 11 -7.73 -9.97 5.13
N GLU A 12 -8.87 -9.85 5.82
CA GLU A 12 -9.56 -8.57 5.97
C GLU A 12 -8.98 -7.74 7.12
N CYS A 13 -8.90 -6.43 6.92
CA CYS A 13 -8.59 -5.45 7.94
C CYS A 13 -9.69 -4.39 7.98
N LEU A 14 -9.67 -3.51 8.99
CA LEU A 14 -10.71 -2.49 9.11
C LEU A 14 -10.73 -1.53 7.91
N ALA A 15 -9.57 -1.28 7.30
CA ALA A 15 -9.46 -0.48 6.09
C ALA A 15 -10.15 -1.14 4.90
N SER A 16 -9.95 -2.45 4.66
CA SER A 16 -10.60 -3.16 3.56
C SER A 16 -12.12 -3.22 3.75
N ILE A 17 -12.59 -3.47 4.98
CA ILE A 17 -14.02 -3.52 5.31
C ILE A 17 -14.65 -2.13 5.14
N ALA A 18 -14.03 -1.09 5.68
CA ALA A 18 -14.52 0.28 5.52
C ALA A 18 -14.59 0.69 4.04
N HIS A 19 -13.56 0.34 3.28
CA HIS A 19 -13.50 0.62 1.85
C HIS A 19 -14.67 -0.03 1.09
N ALA A 20 -14.89 -1.33 1.31
CA ALA A 20 -15.97 -2.10 0.67
C ALA A 20 -17.36 -1.48 0.91
N HIS A 21 -17.54 -0.84 2.06
CA HIS A 21 -18.80 -0.22 2.46
C HIS A 21 -18.84 1.30 2.28
N GLY A 22 -17.81 1.90 1.68
CA GLY A 22 -17.76 3.34 1.37
C GLY A 22 -17.56 4.24 2.59
N PHE A 23 -16.94 3.72 3.65
CA PHE A 23 -16.58 4.44 4.87
C PHE A 23 -15.06 4.65 4.95
N PHE A 24 -14.65 5.58 5.81
CA PHE A 24 -13.28 5.61 6.30
C PHE A 24 -13.14 4.61 7.44
N TRP A 25 -11.96 4.00 7.59
CA TRP A 25 -11.74 3.02 8.65
C TRP A 25 -11.90 3.68 10.03
N GLU A 26 -11.49 4.93 10.18
CA GLU A 26 -11.70 5.73 11.40
C GLU A 26 -13.19 5.88 11.70
N THR A 27 -14.01 6.05 10.65
CA THR A 27 -15.47 6.16 10.80
C THR A 27 -16.06 4.87 11.36
N LEU A 28 -15.53 3.70 10.98
CA LEU A 28 -15.97 2.43 11.57
C LEU A 28 -15.34 2.19 12.94
N TRP A 29 -14.05 2.46 13.10
CA TRP A 29 -13.31 2.26 14.35
C TRP A 29 -13.94 3.04 15.50
N ASP A 30 -14.25 4.32 15.26
CA ASP A 30 -14.77 5.22 16.28
C ASP A 30 -16.27 5.05 16.58
N LEU A 31 -16.96 4.10 15.92
CA LEU A 31 -18.34 3.79 16.26
C LEU A 31 -18.43 3.30 17.71
N PRO A 32 -19.37 3.82 18.50
CA PRO A 32 -19.67 3.29 19.83
C PRO A 32 -19.91 1.77 19.82
N GLU A 33 -20.53 1.26 18.75
CA GLU A 33 -20.82 -0.16 18.55
C GLU A 33 -19.57 -1.03 18.35
N ASN A 34 -18.43 -0.42 17.98
CA ASN A 34 -17.14 -1.08 17.82
C ASN A 34 -16.20 -0.88 19.02
N GLU A 35 -16.66 -0.26 20.12
CA GLU A 35 -15.82 -0.03 21.31
C GLU A 35 -15.23 -1.34 21.89
N GLU A 36 -16.02 -2.41 21.92
CA GLU A 36 -15.55 -3.72 22.41
C GLU A 36 -14.45 -4.29 21.51
N LEU A 37 -14.60 -4.18 20.19
CA LEU A 37 -13.57 -4.57 19.23
C LEU A 37 -12.28 -3.74 19.41
N ARG A 38 -12.43 -2.43 19.62
CA ARG A 38 -11.28 -1.54 19.87
C ARG A 38 -10.51 -1.91 21.13
N ARG A 39 -11.22 -2.23 22.22
CA ARG A 39 -10.59 -2.66 23.48
C ARG A 39 -9.87 -3.99 23.35
N GLU A 40 -10.37 -4.89 22.50
CA GLU A 40 -9.76 -6.22 22.31
C GLU A 40 -8.55 -6.21 21.37
N ARG A 41 -8.57 -5.36 20.34
CA ARG A 41 -7.52 -5.35 19.30
C ARG A 41 -6.49 -4.26 19.46
N GLU A 42 -6.85 -3.12 20.08
CA GLU A 42 -6.04 -1.91 20.29
C GLU A 42 -5.52 -1.23 19.00
N ASP A 43 -5.20 -2.00 17.97
CA ASP A 43 -4.78 -1.59 16.63
C ASP A 43 -5.87 -1.96 15.59
N PRO A 44 -6.36 -0.98 14.79
CA PRO A 44 -7.36 -1.20 13.73
C PRO A 44 -6.90 -2.14 12.60
N ASN A 45 -5.60 -2.39 12.47
CA ASN A 45 -5.05 -3.29 11.44
C ASN A 45 -4.94 -4.75 11.90
N MET A 46 -5.17 -5.05 13.19
CA MET A 46 -5.04 -6.40 13.74
C MET A 46 -6.41 -7.06 14.00
N LEU A 47 -7.25 -7.13 12.97
CA LEU A 47 -8.48 -7.92 13.07
C LEU A 47 -8.15 -9.40 12.87
N LEU A 48 -8.78 -10.28 13.66
CA LEU A 48 -8.70 -11.72 13.45
C LEU A 48 -9.99 -12.25 12.82
N PRO A 49 -9.90 -13.35 12.06
CA PRO A 49 -11.08 -14.05 11.56
C PRO A 49 -12.08 -14.35 12.68
N GLY A 50 -13.34 -14.00 12.46
CA GLY A 50 -14.42 -14.14 13.44
C GLY A 50 -14.66 -12.91 14.33
N ASP A 51 -13.80 -11.89 14.28
CA ASP A 51 -14.12 -10.57 14.83
C ASP A 51 -15.35 -9.99 14.16
N ARG A 52 -16.05 -9.09 14.86
CA ARG A 52 -17.28 -8.47 14.36
C ARG A 52 -17.16 -6.97 14.33
N VAL A 53 -17.26 -6.40 13.13
CA VAL A 53 -17.21 -4.95 12.85
C VAL A 53 -18.61 -4.45 12.53
N MET A 54 -19.05 -3.40 13.24
CA MET A 54 -20.29 -2.69 12.92
C MET A 54 -20.05 -1.80 11.70
N VAL A 55 -20.88 -2.01 10.69
CA VAL A 55 -20.89 -1.24 9.45
C VAL A 55 -22.30 -0.68 9.23
N PRO A 56 -22.51 0.64 9.41
CA PRO A 56 -23.83 1.25 9.25
C PRO A 56 -24.24 1.31 7.77
N PRO A 57 -25.54 1.42 7.46
CA PRO A 57 -25.98 1.67 6.08
C PRO A 57 -25.46 3.03 5.58
N PRO A 58 -25.12 3.17 4.29
CA PRO A 58 -24.69 4.44 3.71
C PRO A 58 -25.75 5.53 3.91
N ARG A 59 -25.35 6.67 4.47
CA ARG A 59 -26.27 7.82 4.62
C ARG A 59 -26.31 8.60 3.32
N ALA A 60 -27.48 8.67 2.69
CA ALA A 60 -27.70 9.51 1.52
C ALA A 60 -27.45 10.99 1.88
N LYS A 61 -26.60 11.67 1.10
CA LYS A 61 -26.37 13.10 1.22
C LYS A 61 -26.96 13.80 0.00
N SER A 62 -27.97 14.63 0.23
CA SER A 62 -28.50 15.55 -0.78
C SER A 62 -27.66 16.83 -0.79
N ALA A 63 -27.47 17.41 -1.97
CA ALA A 63 -26.84 18.71 -2.15
C ALA A 63 -27.70 19.56 -3.09
N ASP A 64 -28.05 20.76 -2.67
CA ASP A 64 -28.77 21.71 -3.52
C ASP A 64 -27.84 22.26 -4.59
N ALA A 65 -28.26 22.14 -5.85
CA ALA A 65 -27.45 22.45 -7.01
C ALA A 65 -28.28 23.19 -8.08
N PRO A 66 -27.88 24.40 -8.51
CA PRO A 66 -28.56 25.13 -9.58
C PRO A 66 -28.66 24.32 -10.89
N VAL A 67 -29.85 24.24 -11.49
CA VAL A 67 -30.13 23.44 -12.71
C VAL A 67 -29.32 23.87 -13.94
N ASP A 68 -28.83 25.11 -13.99
CA ASP A 68 -28.14 25.68 -15.16
C ASP A 68 -26.61 25.70 -15.05
N ARG A 69 -26.03 24.96 -14.09
CA ARG A 69 -24.57 24.87 -13.91
C ARG A 69 -24.10 23.43 -13.90
N ARG A 70 -22.91 23.20 -14.45
CA ARG A 70 -22.18 21.94 -14.25
C ARG A 70 -21.66 21.90 -12.82
N HIS A 71 -22.02 20.84 -12.11
CA HIS A 71 -21.55 20.58 -10.75
C HIS A 71 -20.51 19.47 -10.77
N ARG A 72 -19.37 19.71 -10.11
CA ARG A 72 -18.35 18.68 -9.90
C ARG A 72 -18.54 18.11 -8.50
N PHE A 73 -19.11 16.93 -8.41
CA PHE A 73 -19.15 16.16 -7.18
C PHE A 73 -17.85 15.37 -7.04
N ARG A 74 -17.12 15.57 -5.94
CA ARG A 74 -15.92 14.79 -5.62
C ARG A 74 -16.27 13.79 -4.52
N ARG A 75 -16.21 12.50 -4.83
CA ARG A 75 -16.30 11.45 -3.80
C ARG A 75 -15.14 11.66 -2.83
N ARG A 76 -15.44 11.72 -1.53
CA ARG A 76 -14.43 11.66 -0.47
C ARG A 76 -14.03 10.19 -0.30
N GLY A 77 -13.27 9.64 -1.24
CA GLY A 77 -12.39 8.50 -0.96
C GLY A 77 -11.02 9.09 -0.77
N VAL A 78 -10.29 8.74 0.30
CA VAL A 78 -8.88 9.15 0.38
C VAL A 78 -8.19 8.41 -0.77
N PRO A 79 -7.61 9.09 -1.77
CA PRO A 79 -6.70 8.41 -2.67
C PRO A 79 -5.54 7.86 -1.82
N GLU A 80 -5.07 6.66 -2.09
CA GLU A 80 -3.89 6.13 -1.40
C GLU A 80 -2.63 6.71 -2.05
N LYS A 81 -1.57 6.89 -1.28
CA LYS A 81 -0.30 7.41 -1.80
C LYS A 81 0.61 6.23 -2.12
N LEU A 82 0.83 5.97 -3.41
CA LEU A 82 1.86 5.04 -3.86
C LEU A 82 3.22 5.75 -3.79
N ARG A 83 4.15 5.18 -3.02
CA ARG A 83 5.52 5.67 -2.88
C ARG A 83 6.50 4.54 -3.21
N LEU A 84 7.24 4.68 -4.30
CA LEU A 84 8.25 3.72 -4.74
C LEU A 84 9.59 4.42 -4.90
N ARG A 85 10.69 3.80 -4.50
CA ARG A 85 12.04 4.33 -4.69
C ARG A 85 12.76 3.50 -5.75
N PHE A 86 13.36 4.16 -6.73
CA PHE A 86 14.14 3.51 -7.78
C PHE A 86 15.62 3.85 -7.63
N LEU A 87 16.41 2.80 -7.48
CA LEU A 87 17.86 2.87 -7.37
C LEU A 87 18.49 2.22 -8.61
N ASP A 88 19.71 2.62 -8.94
CA ASP A 88 20.53 1.95 -9.95
C ASP A 88 21.31 0.75 -9.36
N ALA A 89 22.15 0.12 -10.18
CA ALA A 89 22.95 -1.03 -9.77
C ALA A 89 23.97 -0.71 -8.65
N ASP A 90 24.33 0.56 -8.47
CA ASP A 90 25.25 1.04 -7.43
C ASP A 90 24.50 1.61 -6.20
N GLN A 91 23.20 1.30 -6.07
CA GLN A 91 22.28 1.79 -5.04
C GLN A 91 22.10 3.31 -5.01
N GLN A 92 22.40 4.03 -6.09
CA GLN A 92 22.19 5.46 -6.19
C GLN A 92 20.76 5.79 -6.67
N PRO A 93 20.15 6.89 -6.16
CA PRO A 93 18.85 7.35 -6.64
C PRO A 93 18.83 7.62 -8.15
N ARG A 94 17.80 7.11 -8.84
CA ARG A 94 17.55 7.43 -10.26
C ARG A 94 16.85 8.77 -10.43
N ALA A 95 17.40 9.82 -9.83
CA ALA A 95 16.81 11.16 -9.76
C ALA A 95 16.48 11.74 -11.15
N GLY A 96 15.34 12.42 -11.24
CA GLY A 96 14.90 13.12 -12.46
C GLY A 96 14.49 12.22 -13.64
N LEU A 97 14.50 10.90 -13.45
CA LEU A 97 14.11 9.96 -14.50
C LEU A 97 12.61 10.10 -14.82
N VAL A 98 12.31 10.39 -16.08
CA VAL A 98 10.95 10.63 -16.56
C VAL A 98 10.21 9.30 -16.67
N TYR A 99 8.95 9.28 -16.24
CA TYR A 99 8.11 8.09 -16.28
C TYR A 99 6.71 8.36 -16.85
N LYS A 100 6.09 7.28 -17.33
CA LYS A 100 4.67 7.15 -17.59
C LYS A 100 4.09 6.04 -16.73
N LEU A 101 3.09 6.39 -15.93
CA LEU A 101 2.36 5.47 -15.06
C LEU A 101 0.93 5.31 -15.61
N ASP A 102 0.60 4.12 -16.07
CA ASP A 102 -0.74 3.74 -16.50
C ASP A 102 -1.49 3.05 -15.34
N LEU A 103 -2.54 3.70 -14.87
CA LEU A 103 -3.49 3.20 -13.86
C LEU A 103 -4.84 2.94 -14.55
N ALA A 104 -5.14 1.67 -14.84
CA ALA A 104 -6.37 1.24 -15.51
C ALA A 104 -6.75 2.07 -16.77
N GLY A 105 -5.76 2.35 -17.63
CA GLY A 105 -5.93 3.12 -18.88
C GLY A 105 -5.82 4.63 -18.71
N LYS A 106 -5.54 5.14 -17.50
CA LYS A 106 -5.23 6.55 -17.24
C LYS A 106 -3.73 6.71 -17.08
N VAL A 107 -3.10 7.28 -18.09
CA VAL A 107 -1.68 7.58 -18.09
C VAL A 107 -1.41 8.89 -17.35
N GLN A 108 -0.45 8.85 -16.43
CA GLN A 108 0.13 9.99 -15.74
C GLN A 108 1.62 10.08 -16.06
N ASP A 109 2.06 11.27 -16.44
CA ASP A 109 3.47 11.55 -16.69
C ASP A 109 4.09 12.20 -15.45
N GLY A 110 5.35 11.90 -15.18
CA GLY A 110 6.09 12.48 -14.06
C GLY A 110 7.60 12.26 -14.16
N ALA A 111 8.32 12.68 -13.13
CA ALA A 111 9.73 12.41 -12.96
C ALA A 111 10.00 11.99 -11.50
N LEU A 112 11.01 11.16 -11.29
CA LEU A 112 11.48 10.83 -9.95
C LEU A 112 12.08 12.07 -9.27
N ASP A 113 11.87 12.19 -7.96
CA ASP A 113 12.51 13.26 -7.17
C ASP A 113 14.02 13.05 -7.01
N ASP A 114 14.68 13.99 -6.32
CA ASP A 114 16.13 13.96 -6.08
C ASP A 114 16.60 12.72 -5.30
N ASP A 115 15.70 12.10 -4.53
CA ASP A 115 15.95 10.89 -3.76
C ASP A 115 15.51 9.60 -4.49
N GLY A 116 15.05 9.73 -5.74
CA GLY A 116 14.65 8.63 -6.61
C GLY A 116 13.23 8.12 -6.34
N TYR A 117 12.38 8.87 -5.65
CA TYR A 117 11.01 8.47 -5.37
C TYR A 117 10.03 8.86 -6.47
N LEU A 118 9.13 7.92 -6.76
CA LEU A 118 7.84 8.13 -7.40
C LEU A 118 6.79 8.26 -6.29
N GLU A 119 6.11 9.39 -6.23
CA GLU A 119 5.00 9.62 -5.30
C GLU A 119 3.74 10.05 -6.05
N VAL A 120 2.73 9.19 -6.07
CA VAL A 120 1.47 9.47 -6.77
C VAL A 120 0.26 9.06 -5.95
N TRP A 121 -0.83 9.78 -6.18
CA TRP A 121 -2.12 9.45 -5.59
C TRP A 121 -2.86 8.46 -6.49
N ILE A 122 -3.07 7.25 -5.98
CA ILE A 122 -3.78 6.18 -6.67
C ILE A 122 -5.19 6.00 -6.11
N PRO A 123 -6.17 5.57 -6.93
CA PRO A 123 -7.44 5.08 -6.41
C PRO A 123 -7.20 3.82 -5.55
N PRO A 124 -7.82 3.71 -4.36
CA PRO A 124 -7.65 2.55 -3.46
C PRO A 124 -8.14 1.21 -4.04
N GLN A 125 -8.93 1.24 -5.10
CA GLN A 125 -9.42 0.05 -5.81
C GLN A 125 -8.46 -0.41 -6.93
N GLU A 126 -7.39 0.33 -7.17
CA GLU A 126 -6.43 0.01 -8.23
C GLU A 126 -5.50 -1.10 -7.73
N VAL A 127 -5.55 -2.24 -8.42
CA VAL A 127 -4.75 -3.41 -8.05
C VAL A 127 -3.56 -3.66 -8.95
N ARG A 128 -3.43 -2.90 -10.04
CA ARG A 128 -2.31 -3.02 -10.98
C ARG A 128 -1.95 -1.68 -11.59
N ALA A 129 -0.67 -1.47 -11.85
CA ALA A 129 -0.20 -0.36 -12.68
C ALA A 129 0.92 -0.80 -13.61
N ARG A 130 1.09 -0.04 -14.69
CA ARG A 130 2.25 -0.20 -15.59
C ARG A 130 3.09 1.04 -15.52
N LEU A 131 4.34 0.88 -15.17
CA LEU A 131 5.31 1.97 -15.06
C LEU A 131 6.36 1.81 -16.15
N ALA A 132 6.51 2.82 -17.00
CA ALA A 132 7.55 2.88 -18.01
C ALA A 132 8.46 4.08 -17.74
N PHE A 133 9.77 3.86 -17.66
CA PHE A 133 10.74 4.94 -17.63
C PHE A 133 11.18 5.28 -19.04
N LEU A 134 11.33 6.57 -19.33
CA LEU A 134 11.63 7.09 -20.65
C LEU A 134 12.99 7.78 -20.67
N HIS A 135 13.69 7.66 -21.80
CA HIS A 135 14.88 8.43 -22.05
C HIS A 135 14.51 9.91 -22.26
N PRO A 136 15.15 10.84 -21.54
CA PRO A 136 14.73 12.25 -21.50
C PRO A 136 14.79 12.93 -22.87
N GLU A 137 15.70 12.49 -23.75
CA GLU A 137 15.88 13.11 -25.08
C GLU A 137 15.17 12.40 -26.23
N THR A 138 14.90 11.10 -26.10
CA THR A 138 14.42 10.28 -27.24
C THR A 138 13.01 9.74 -27.04
N GLU A 139 12.43 9.92 -25.85
CA GLU A 139 11.15 9.35 -25.40
C GLU A 139 11.06 7.82 -25.53
N GLN A 140 12.20 7.14 -25.76
CA GLN A 140 12.24 5.69 -25.82
C GLN A 140 12.12 5.11 -24.41
N THR A 141 11.35 4.02 -24.29
CA THR A 141 11.26 3.27 -23.03
C THR A 141 12.61 2.64 -22.70
N ILE A 142 13.15 3.00 -21.54
CA ILE A 142 14.37 2.43 -20.97
C ILE A 142 14.01 1.19 -20.16
N ASP A 143 13.04 1.32 -19.27
CA ASP A 143 12.61 0.24 -18.36
C ASP A 143 11.09 0.18 -18.29
N TYR A 144 10.58 -1.00 -17.96
CA TYR A 144 9.15 -1.27 -17.84
C TYR A 144 8.87 -2.21 -16.66
N TYR A 145 7.86 -1.87 -15.85
CA TYR A 145 7.43 -2.61 -14.68
C TYR A 145 5.91 -2.80 -14.70
N GLU A 146 5.46 -4.02 -14.41
CA GLU A 146 4.08 -4.28 -13.99
C GLU A 146 4.06 -4.31 -12.46
N LEU A 147 3.34 -3.37 -11.87
CA LEU A 147 3.19 -3.21 -10.43
C LEU A 147 1.88 -3.88 -10.04
N ASP A 148 1.92 -4.92 -9.21
CA ASP A 148 0.73 -5.37 -8.49
C ASP A 148 0.57 -4.46 -7.26
N ILE A 149 -0.48 -3.65 -7.28
CA ILE A 149 -0.83 -2.67 -6.26
C ILE A 149 -1.94 -3.29 -5.41
N GLY A 150 -1.98 -3.04 -4.10
CA GLY A 150 -3.02 -3.60 -3.24
C GLY A 150 -2.65 -4.95 -2.65
N HIS A 151 -2.62 -4.97 -1.32
CA HIS A 151 -2.24 -6.09 -0.45
C HIS A 151 -0.77 -6.49 -0.52
N LEU A 152 0.12 -5.56 -0.14
CA LEU A 152 1.31 -5.98 0.60
C LEU A 152 0.82 -6.56 1.93
N PRO A 153 1.02 -7.86 2.20
CA PRO A 153 0.62 -8.42 3.48
C PRO A 153 1.34 -7.68 4.61
N PRO A 154 0.79 -7.69 5.84
CA PRO A 154 1.39 -6.99 6.98
C PRO A 154 2.87 -7.32 7.11
N ILE A 155 3.72 -6.33 7.37
CA ILE A 155 5.19 -6.56 7.47
C ILE A 155 5.57 -7.53 8.59
N ASP A 156 4.67 -7.82 9.52
CA ASP A 156 4.89 -8.78 10.58
C ASP A 156 4.46 -10.22 10.18
N SER A 157 3.93 -10.39 8.97
CA SER A 157 3.62 -11.71 8.38
C SER A 157 4.77 -12.18 7.48
N GLY A 158 4.99 -13.50 7.42
CA GLY A 158 6.01 -14.10 6.53
C GLY A 158 5.80 -13.72 5.06
N GLU A 159 4.55 -13.66 4.60
CA GLU A 159 4.18 -13.23 3.25
C GLU A 159 4.48 -11.75 3.01
N GLY A 160 4.27 -10.89 4.01
CA GLY A 160 4.54 -9.45 3.91
C GLY A 160 6.04 -9.14 3.86
N ILE A 161 6.84 -9.97 4.52
CA ILE A 161 8.30 -9.86 4.48
C ILE A 161 8.82 -10.36 3.14
N ALA A 162 8.32 -11.51 2.68
CA ALA A 162 8.66 -12.04 1.37
C ALA A 162 8.33 -11.03 0.25
N ALA A 163 7.14 -10.41 0.30
CA ALA A 163 6.74 -9.39 -0.65
C ALA A 163 7.68 -8.16 -0.64
N ARG A 164 8.08 -7.68 0.55
CA ARG A 164 9.00 -6.54 0.67
C ARG A 164 10.42 -6.87 0.21
N LEU A 165 10.92 -8.05 0.53
CA LEU A 165 12.22 -8.52 0.04
C LEU A 165 12.20 -8.74 -1.48
N ALA A 166 11.09 -9.21 -2.04
CA ALA A 166 10.92 -9.31 -3.49
C ALA A 166 10.92 -7.92 -4.15
N ASN A 167 10.25 -6.93 -3.56
CA ASN A 167 10.26 -5.55 -4.04
C ASN A 167 11.65 -4.91 -3.99
N LEU A 168 12.51 -5.34 -3.06
CA LEU A 168 13.92 -4.92 -2.98
C LEU A 168 14.84 -5.71 -3.94
N GLY A 169 14.30 -6.67 -4.70
CA GLY A 169 15.09 -7.53 -5.59
C GLY A 169 15.85 -8.65 -4.89
N LEU A 170 15.61 -8.88 -3.59
CA LEU A 170 16.33 -9.83 -2.75
C LEU A 170 15.66 -11.21 -2.68
N LEU A 171 14.40 -11.33 -3.09
CA LEU A 171 13.67 -12.60 -3.06
C LEU A 171 12.94 -12.86 -4.39
N SER A 172 13.32 -13.94 -5.06
CA SER A 172 12.60 -14.44 -6.25
C SER A 172 11.43 -15.37 -5.87
N PRO A 173 10.43 -15.58 -6.74
CA PRO A 173 9.36 -16.54 -6.49
C PRO A 173 9.90 -17.95 -6.19
N GLY A 174 9.52 -18.52 -5.05
CA GLY A 174 10.03 -19.82 -4.59
C GLY A 174 11.48 -19.79 -4.05
N GLY A 175 12.06 -18.61 -3.89
CA GLY A 175 13.38 -18.41 -3.31
C GLY A 175 13.42 -18.64 -1.79
N ASP A 176 14.64 -18.76 -1.26
CA ASP A 176 14.86 -18.97 0.17
C ASP A 176 14.71 -17.65 0.95
N LEU A 177 13.64 -17.55 1.72
CA LEU A 177 13.34 -16.40 2.57
C LEU A 177 14.45 -16.13 3.60
N HIS A 178 15.06 -17.17 4.16
CA HIS A 178 16.12 -17.02 5.17
C HIS A 178 17.38 -16.41 4.55
N ALA A 179 17.74 -16.86 3.36
CA ALA A 179 18.86 -16.29 2.60
C ALA A 179 18.59 -14.83 2.22
N ALA A 180 17.39 -14.51 1.73
CA ALA A 180 17.01 -13.14 1.39
C ALA A 180 17.04 -12.19 2.60
N ILE A 181 16.65 -12.67 3.79
CA ILE A 181 16.77 -11.89 5.04
C ILE A 181 18.25 -11.66 5.39
N ALA A 182 19.10 -12.68 5.27
CA ALA A 182 20.52 -12.55 5.56
C ALA A 182 21.23 -11.60 4.58
N ASP A 183 20.81 -11.58 3.32
CA ASP A 183 21.32 -10.66 2.30
C ASP A 183 20.89 -9.22 2.60
N PHE A 184 19.61 -8.99 2.92
CA PHE A 184 19.11 -7.70 3.40
C PHE A 184 19.88 -7.19 4.63
N GLN A 185 20.10 -8.06 5.62
CA GLN A 185 20.87 -7.73 6.81
C GLN A 185 22.30 -7.29 6.45
N ARG A 186 22.96 -7.99 5.53
CA ARG A 186 24.32 -7.67 5.09
C ARG A 186 24.37 -6.31 4.38
N GLU A 187 23.43 -6.03 3.49
CA GLU A 187 23.33 -4.75 2.78
C GLU A 187 23.13 -3.57 3.74
N HIS A 188 22.39 -3.79 4.83
CA HIS A 188 22.11 -2.77 5.83
C HIS A 188 23.02 -2.81 7.07
N GLN A 189 24.13 -3.55 7.02
CA GLN A 189 25.13 -3.64 8.11
C GLN A 189 24.55 -4.14 9.44
N LEU A 190 23.56 -5.03 9.38
CA LEU A 190 22.99 -5.76 10.51
C LEU A 190 23.67 -7.13 10.66
N ASP A 191 23.41 -7.80 11.79
CA ASP A 191 23.86 -9.19 11.99
C ASP A 191 23.14 -10.13 10.99
N PRO A 192 23.86 -10.82 10.08
CA PRO A 192 23.27 -11.63 9.01
C PRO A 192 22.80 -12.99 9.52
N SER A 193 21.92 -12.96 10.53
CA SER A 193 21.33 -14.13 11.18
C SER A 193 20.33 -14.89 10.29
N GLY A 194 19.82 -14.25 9.23
CA GLY A 194 18.71 -14.75 8.41
C GLY A 194 17.36 -14.77 9.14
N SER A 195 17.33 -14.25 10.37
CA SER A 195 16.15 -14.21 11.23
C SER A 195 15.54 -12.80 11.28
N LEU A 196 14.22 -12.74 11.36
CA LEU A 196 13.46 -11.49 11.50
C LEU A 196 13.45 -10.97 12.94
N ASP A 197 14.59 -10.43 13.36
CA ASP A 197 14.69 -9.73 14.63
C ASP A 197 14.09 -8.30 14.56
N ALA A 198 13.98 -7.64 15.72
CA ALA A 198 13.42 -6.29 15.79
C ALA A 198 14.23 -5.25 14.98
N PRO A 199 15.58 -5.25 14.99
CA PRO A 199 16.39 -4.39 14.12
C PRO A 199 16.10 -4.58 12.62
N THR A 200 16.02 -5.83 12.16
CA THR A 200 15.76 -6.16 10.76
C THR A 200 14.37 -5.68 10.35
N ARG A 201 13.34 -5.89 11.18
CA ARG A 201 11.98 -5.39 10.91
C ARG A 201 11.93 -3.87 10.84
N ALA A 202 12.57 -3.19 11.78
CA ALA A 202 12.62 -1.72 11.78
C ALA A 202 13.26 -1.19 10.50
N LYS A 203 14.37 -1.81 10.07
CA LYS A 203 15.08 -1.40 8.85
C LYS A 203 14.30 -1.75 7.58
N LEU A 204 13.61 -2.89 7.55
CA LEU A 204 12.77 -3.28 6.43
C LEU A 204 11.56 -2.34 6.27
N ARG A 205 10.97 -1.85 7.37
CA ARG A 205 9.93 -0.80 7.33
C ARG A 205 10.44 0.50 6.73
N GLU A 206 11.68 0.87 7.04
CA GLU A 206 12.33 2.07 6.50
C GLU A 206 12.64 1.92 5.01
N ALA A 207 13.19 0.76 4.60
CA ALA A 207 13.67 0.51 3.25
C ALA A 207 12.57 0.20 2.23
N ALA A 208 11.56 -0.59 2.62
CA ALA A 208 10.51 -1.09 1.72
C ALA A 208 9.14 -0.42 1.90
N GLY A 209 9.02 0.53 2.84
CA GLY A 209 7.76 1.20 3.15
C GLY A 209 6.79 0.36 3.98
N SER A 210 5.79 1.04 4.56
CA SER A 210 4.72 0.42 5.36
C SER A 210 3.70 -0.27 4.47
#